data_AF-A0A843FJE9-F1
#
_entry.id   AF-A0A843FJE9-F1
#
_cell.length_a   1.000
_cell.length_b   1.000
_cell.length_c   1.000
_cell.angle_alpha   90.00
_cell.angle_beta   90.00
_cell.angle_gamma   90.00
#
_symmetry.space_group_name_H-M   'P 1'
#
loop_
_entity.id
_entity.type
_entity.pdbx_description
1 polymer ?
#
loop_
_entity_poly.entity_id
_entity_poly.type
_entity_poly.pdbx_seq_one_letter_code
_entity_poly.pdbx_strand_id
1 'polypeptide(L)'
;MPSVLRNTEASSYVDDSIYYYLVKSSQEHLIERILRYPSVYNMDRFAGYTDEKLADMMKIGEQYVDMFNKYGAKDWYDWSIKNWGTKWNAYHSSVSMISDTSAVVWFDTAWSGVPTIIQKLSEMFPSLSFEYHFADEDMGYNCGSGYSENGEFYFDMLDANSEEAIQTYANCKGYEFENFYQDINGYWHNREWEDEDDEEDEDID
;
A
#
# COMPACT_ATOMS: atom_id res chain seq x y z
N MET A 1 -5.44 10.36 -10.83
CA MET A 1 -4.47 11.39 -10.36
C MET A 1 -4.42 12.59 -11.31
N PRO A 2 -4.58 13.82 -10.81
CA PRO A 2 -4.28 15.05 -11.54
C PRO A 2 -2.88 15.03 -12.16
N SER A 3 -2.73 15.50 -13.41
CA SER A 3 -1.44 15.45 -14.14
C SER A 3 -0.32 16.22 -13.44
N VAL A 4 -0.65 17.33 -12.77
CA VAL A 4 0.28 18.17 -12.02
C VAL A 4 0.96 17.42 -10.86
N LEU A 5 0.31 16.39 -10.30
CA LEU A 5 0.88 15.61 -9.20
C LEU A 5 1.88 14.56 -9.68
N ARG A 6 1.73 14.01 -10.90
CA ARG A 6 2.41 12.77 -11.34
C ARG A 6 3.93 12.77 -11.23
N ASN A 7 4.56 13.95 -11.29
CA ASN A 7 6.01 14.11 -11.26
C ASN A 7 6.48 15.00 -10.10
N THR A 8 5.66 15.18 -9.07
CA THR A 8 6.10 15.91 -7.87
C THR A 8 7.11 15.07 -7.09
N GLU A 9 7.96 15.74 -6.33
CA GLU A 9 8.84 15.06 -5.39
C GLU A 9 8.03 14.64 -4.15
N ALA A 10 8.33 13.46 -3.61
CA ALA A 10 7.76 12.97 -2.36
C ALA A 10 8.94 12.53 -1.46
N SER A 11 9.54 13.50 -0.78
CA SER A 11 10.74 13.30 0.05
C SER A 11 10.56 13.91 1.43
N SER A 12 11.41 13.49 2.38
CA SER A 12 11.45 14.08 3.71
C SER A 12 11.80 15.57 3.66
N TYR A 13 12.57 16.02 2.66
CA TYR A 13 12.90 17.43 2.50
C TYR A 13 11.69 18.28 2.08
N VAL A 14 10.84 17.74 1.21
CA VAL A 14 9.55 18.37 0.86
C VAL A 14 8.67 18.49 2.10
N ASP A 15 8.54 17.41 2.88
CA ASP A 15 7.74 17.44 4.11
C ASP A 15 8.29 18.42 5.15
N ASP A 16 9.61 18.47 5.34
CA ASP A 16 10.29 19.43 6.22
C ASP A 16 10.03 20.88 5.74
N SER A 17 10.02 21.11 4.42
CA SER A 17 9.72 22.41 3.81
C SER A 17 8.26 22.83 4.03
N ILE A 18 7.31 21.90 3.88
CA ILE A 18 5.89 22.11 4.19
C ILE A 18 5.73 22.48 5.67
N TYR A 19 6.32 21.71 6.58
CA TYR A 19 6.24 21.99 8.01
C TYR A 19 6.81 23.38 8.35
N TYR A 20 8.00 23.70 7.84
CA TYR A 20 8.63 25.01 8.06
C TYR A 20 7.74 26.15 7.57
N TYR A 21 7.19 26.05 6.35
CA TYR A 21 6.28 27.05 5.81
C TYR A 21 5.02 27.21 6.65
N LEU A 22 4.38 26.11 7.08
CA LEU A 22 3.16 26.17 7.88
C LEU A 22 3.40 26.88 9.23
N VAL A 23 4.51 26.59 9.92
CA VAL A 23 4.84 27.29 11.17
C VAL A 23 5.18 28.77 10.91
N LYS A 24 5.99 29.07 9.90
CA LYS A 24 6.39 30.46 9.60
C LYS A 24 5.26 31.33 9.06
N SER A 25 4.25 30.72 8.45
CA SER A 25 3.04 31.41 7.95
C SER A 25 1.85 31.34 8.91
N SER A 26 2.03 30.80 10.13
CA SER A 26 0.97 30.64 11.13
C SER A 26 -0.24 29.82 10.65
N GLN A 27 0.03 28.74 9.91
CA GLN A 27 -0.94 27.78 9.37
C GLN A 27 -0.78 26.38 9.99
N GLU A 28 -0.33 26.30 11.25
CA GLU A 28 -0.05 25.05 11.95
C GLU A 28 -1.26 24.11 12.04
N HIS A 29 -2.48 24.65 11.99
CA HIS A 29 -3.73 23.88 11.94
C HIS A 29 -3.84 22.95 10.72
N LEU A 30 -3.01 23.12 9.69
CA LEU A 30 -2.95 22.24 8.51
C LEU A 30 -1.95 21.09 8.67
N ILE A 31 -1.06 21.11 9.68
CA ILE A 31 0.03 20.13 9.83
C ILE A 31 -0.51 18.70 9.85
N GLU A 32 -1.51 18.42 10.70
CA GLU A 32 -2.10 17.08 10.81
C GLU A 32 -2.89 16.65 9.58
N ARG A 33 -3.27 17.61 8.73
CA ARG A 33 -4.03 17.34 7.50
C ARG A 33 -3.13 17.03 6.31
N ILE A 34 -1.91 17.57 6.30
CA ILE A 34 -0.98 17.49 5.17
C ILE A 34 0.14 16.49 5.43
N LEU A 35 0.68 16.46 6.65
CA LEU A 35 1.83 15.64 6.99
C LEU A 35 1.37 14.33 7.64
N ARG A 36 1.92 13.22 7.17
CA ARG A 36 1.54 11.87 7.62
C ARG A 36 1.97 11.58 9.06
N TYR A 37 3.15 12.07 9.45
CA TYR A 37 3.75 11.79 10.75
C TYR A 37 3.97 13.10 11.52
N PRO A 38 2.91 13.85 11.84
CA PRO A 38 3.04 15.22 12.36
C PRO A 38 3.87 15.29 13.65
N SER A 39 3.86 14.24 14.47
CA SER A 39 4.62 14.15 15.72
C SER A 39 6.14 14.17 15.57
N VAL A 40 6.69 13.90 14.38
CA VAL A 40 8.15 13.88 14.16
C VAL A 40 8.73 15.24 13.76
N TYR A 41 7.87 16.22 13.47
CA TYR A 41 8.29 17.53 13.00
C TYR A 41 8.46 18.51 14.15
N ASN A 42 9.60 19.20 14.14
CA ASN A 42 9.92 20.26 15.08
C ASN A 42 10.83 21.30 14.41
N MET A 43 10.80 22.53 14.92
CA MET A 43 11.57 23.64 14.35
C MET A 43 13.07 23.54 14.61
N ASP A 44 13.49 22.79 15.64
CA ASP A 44 14.91 22.65 16.00
C ASP A 44 15.70 21.88 14.94
N ARG A 45 15.04 21.04 14.13
CA ARG A 45 15.64 20.35 12.97
C ARG A 45 16.27 21.28 11.95
N PHE A 46 15.83 22.54 11.92
CA PHE A 46 16.34 23.54 10.97
C PHE A 46 17.39 24.44 11.59
N ALA A 47 17.79 24.20 12.84
CA ALA A 47 18.89 24.91 13.46
C ALA A 47 20.18 24.71 12.65
N GLY A 48 20.82 25.82 12.27
CA GLY A 48 22.04 25.81 11.45
C GLY A 48 21.81 25.76 9.93
N TYR A 49 20.57 25.79 9.46
CA TYR A 49 20.30 26.00 8.04
C TYR A 49 20.63 27.46 7.67
N THR A 50 21.15 27.66 6.46
CA THR A 50 21.43 29.00 5.94
C THR A 50 20.15 29.73 5.56
N ASP A 51 20.18 31.06 5.55
CA ASP A 51 19.03 31.88 5.13
C ASP A 51 18.56 31.52 3.70
N GLU A 52 19.50 31.22 2.80
CA GLU A 52 19.19 30.76 1.44
C GLU A 52 18.40 29.45 1.45
N LYS A 53 18.84 28.46 2.22
CA LYS A 53 18.15 27.17 2.33
C LYS A 53 16.76 27.33 2.95
N LEU A 54 16.64 28.17 3.98
CA LEU A 54 15.34 28.46 4.62
C LEU A 54 14.38 29.19 3.66
N ALA A 55 14.89 30.09 2.82
CA ALA A 55 14.10 30.75 1.78
C ALA A 55 13.62 29.75 0.72
N ASP A 56 14.46 28.81 0.31
CA ASP A 56 14.06 27.73 -0.60
C ASP A 56 12.98 26.84 0.03
N MET A 57 13.12 26.47 1.30
CA MET A 57 12.10 25.71 2.04
C MET A 57 10.77 26.46 2.11
N MET A 58 10.77 27.78 2.32
CA MET A 58 9.53 28.58 2.28
C MET A 58 8.82 28.45 0.93
N LYS A 59 9.56 28.57 -0.17
CA LYS A 59 9.02 28.50 -1.53
C LYS A 59 8.47 27.10 -1.85
N ILE A 60 9.21 26.05 -1.48
CA ILE A 60 8.77 24.66 -1.67
C ILE A 60 7.53 24.38 -0.81
N GLY A 61 7.56 24.76 0.47
CA GLY A 61 6.45 24.54 1.39
C GLY A 61 5.16 25.21 0.91
N GLU A 62 5.24 26.47 0.47
CA GLU A 62 4.09 27.19 -0.11
C GLU A 62 3.51 26.43 -1.31
N GLN A 63 4.35 26.02 -2.26
CA GLN A 63 3.93 25.31 -3.46
C GLN A 63 3.16 24.01 -3.14
N TYR A 64 3.64 23.23 -2.18
CA TYR A 64 3.00 21.94 -1.83
C TYR A 64 1.76 22.12 -0.95
N VAL A 65 1.70 23.17 -0.13
CA VAL A 65 0.46 23.54 0.59
C VAL A 65 -0.62 23.99 -0.39
N ASP A 66 -0.27 24.78 -1.40
CA ASP A 66 -1.20 25.16 -2.48
C ASP A 66 -1.69 23.94 -3.27
N MET A 67 -0.79 22.99 -3.55
CA MET A 67 -1.12 21.71 -4.17
C MET A 67 -2.17 20.95 -3.35
N PHE A 68 -1.92 20.82 -2.04
CA PHE A 68 -2.86 20.18 -1.12
C PHE A 68 -4.21 20.89 -1.08
N ASN A 69 -4.22 22.22 -0.97
CA ASN A 69 -5.46 22.99 -0.91
C ASN A 69 -6.30 22.84 -2.19
N LYS A 70 -5.65 22.74 -3.35
CA LYS A 70 -6.33 22.65 -4.65
C LYS A 70 -6.78 21.24 -5.02
N TYR A 71 -6.00 20.22 -4.69
CA TYR A 71 -6.22 18.85 -5.15
C TYR A 71 -6.50 17.84 -4.03
N GLY A 72 -6.43 18.27 -2.77
CA GLY A 72 -6.62 17.43 -1.59
C GLY A 72 -5.50 16.42 -1.34
N ALA A 73 -4.34 16.62 -1.98
CA ALA A 73 -3.12 15.84 -1.83
C ALA A 73 -1.90 16.71 -2.15
N LYS A 74 -0.81 16.57 -1.40
CA LYS A 74 0.38 17.43 -1.56
C LYS A 74 1.29 16.99 -2.71
N ASP A 75 1.31 15.69 -3.02
CA ASP A 75 2.16 15.08 -4.04
C ASP A 75 1.48 13.83 -4.64
N TRP A 76 2.12 13.18 -5.63
CA TRP A 76 1.61 11.93 -6.20
C TRP A 76 1.46 10.82 -5.16
N TYR A 77 2.35 10.74 -4.17
CA TYR A 77 2.42 9.63 -3.22
C TYR A 77 1.26 9.69 -2.23
N ASP A 78 1.02 10.88 -1.67
CA ASP A 78 -0.13 11.18 -0.83
C ASP A 78 -1.45 10.92 -1.57
N TRP A 79 -1.52 11.32 -2.85
CA TRP A 79 -2.68 11.03 -3.69
C TRP A 79 -2.88 9.52 -3.89
N SER A 80 -1.83 8.78 -4.25
CA SER A 80 -1.92 7.33 -4.49
C SER A 80 -2.42 6.60 -3.25
N ILE A 81 -1.82 6.85 -2.08
CA ILE A 81 -2.23 6.18 -0.85
C ILE A 81 -3.68 6.51 -0.50
N LYS A 82 -4.09 7.77 -0.61
CA LYS A 82 -5.46 8.19 -0.29
C LYS A 82 -6.52 7.61 -1.24
N ASN A 83 -6.17 7.39 -2.51
CA ASN A 83 -7.15 7.02 -3.54
C ASN A 83 -7.13 5.53 -3.90
N TRP A 84 -5.97 4.88 -3.76
CA TRP A 84 -5.76 3.47 -4.10
C TRP A 84 -5.46 2.61 -2.88
N GLY A 85 -4.93 3.19 -1.79
CA GLY A 85 -4.40 2.45 -0.65
C GLY A 85 -2.94 2.03 -0.83
N THR A 86 -2.40 2.12 -2.05
CA THR A 86 -1.08 1.61 -2.43
C THR A 86 -0.19 2.70 -3.02
N LYS A 87 1.13 2.47 -3.02
CA LYS A 87 2.10 3.47 -3.50
C LYS A 87 1.98 3.71 -5.01
N TRP A 88 1.98 2.62 -5.78
CA TRP A 88 1.97 2.64 -7.23
C TRP A 88 0.71 1.97 -7.75
N ASN A 89 0.45 2.17 -9.04
CA ASN A 89 -0.60 1.41 -9.72
C ASN A 89 -0.24 -0.10 -9.73
N ALA A 90 -1.24 -0.94 -9.98
CA ALA A 90 -1.06 -2.37 -10.12
C ALA A 90 -0.05 -2.73 -11.22
N TYR A 91 0.67 -3.82 -11.02
CA TYR A 91 1.64 -4.38 -11.97
C TYR A 91 1.51 -5.90 -12.03
N HIS A 92 2.23 -6.53 -12.97
CA HIS A 92 2.16 -7.98 -13.25
C HIS A 92 0.72 -8.52 -13.37
N SER A 93 -0.16 -7.74 -14.00
CA SER A 93 -1.58 -8.09 -14.08
C SER A 93 -1.86 -9.14 -15.15
N SER A 94 -2.74 -10.09 -14.86
CA SER A 94 -3.29 -11.03 -15.83
C SER A 94 -4.78 -11.28 -15.60
N VAL A 95 -5.47 -11.76 -16.63
CA VAL A 95 -6.90 -12.10 -16.57
C VAL A 95 -7.09 -13.48 -17.16
N SER A 96 -7.75 -14.34 -16.39
CA SER A 96 -8.09 -15.71 -16.79
C SER A 96 -9.60 -15.87 -16.82
N MET A 97 -10.16 -16.18 -18.00
CA MET A 97 -11.58 -16.46 -18.13
C MET A 97 -11.87 -17.87 -17.61
N ILE A 98 -12.82 -17.99 -16.69
CA ILE A 98 -13.28 -19.28 -16.15
C ILE A 98 -14.51 -19.75 -16.92
N SER A 99 -15.35 -18.81 -17.35
CA SER A 99 -16.51 -19.06 -18.21
C SER A 99 -16.87 -17.79 -19.00
N ASP A 100 -17.94 -17.82 -19.79
CA ASP A 100 -18.47 -16.63 -20.48
C ASP A 100 -18.95 -15.54 -19.50
N THR A 101 -19.15 -15.88 -18.22
CA THR A 101 -19.71 -14.97 -17.20
C THR A 101 -18.81 -14.82 -15.97
N SER A 102 -17.61 -15.40 -15.94
CA SER A 102 -16.71 -15.33 -14.79
C SER A 102 -15.24 -15.29 -15.19
N ALA A 103 -14.44 -14.53 -14.44
CA ALA A 103 -13.01 -14.39 -14.65
C ALA A 103 -12.29 -14.21 -13.31
N VAL A 104 -11.01 -14.57 -13.30
CA VAL A 104 -10.08 -14.26 -12.20
C VAL A 104 -9.09 -13.22 -12.71
N VAL A 105 -8.86 -12.19 -11.90
CA VAL A 105 -7.91 -11.12 -12.20
C VAL A 105 -6.79 -11.18 -11.17
N TRP A 106 -5.58 -11.41 -11.65
CA TRP A 106 -4.36 -11.39 -10.84
C TRP A 106 -3.64 -10.08 -11.05
N PHE A 107 -3.07 -9.52 -9.99
CA PHE A 107 -2.21 -8.35 -10.06
C PHE A 107 -1.44 -8.17 -8.76
N ASP A 108 -0.26 -7.59 -8.89
CA ASP A 108 0.55 -7.17 -7.75
C ASP A 108 0.30 -5.71 -7.42
N THR A 109 0.49 -5.37 -6.15
CA THR A 109 0.52 -3.99 -5.67
C THR A 109 1.63 -3.80 -4.66
N ALA A 110 2.01 -2.54 -4.45
CA ALA A 110 2.98 -2.21 -3.41
C ALA A 110 2.29 -2.16 -2.04
N TRP A 111 2.84 -2.93 -1.09
CA TRP A 111 2.65 -2.85 0.38
C TRP A 111 1.32 -3.31 0.98
N SER A 112 0.22 -3.31 0.23
CA SER A 112 -1.11 -3.55 0.80
C SER A 112 -2.10 -3.96 -0.26
N GLY A 113 -3.14 -4.69 0.13
CA GLY A 113 -4.32 -4.88 -0.69
C GLY A 113 -5.07 -3.58 -1.01
N VAL A 114 -6.07 -3.67 -1.88
CA VAL A 114 -6.87 -2.55 -2.40
C VAL A 114 -8.37 -2.68 -2.08
N PRO A 115 -8.78 -3.01 -0.84
CA PRO A 115 -10.19 -3.27 -0.50
C PRO A 115 -11.11 -2.08 -0.83
N THR A 116 -10.61 -0.84 -0.70
CA THR A 116 -11.38 0.37 -1.05
C THR A 116 -11.66 0.51 -2.55
N ILE A 117 -10.82 -0.08 -3.42
CA ILE A 117 -11.07 -0.13 -4.86
C ILE A 117 -12.12 -1.20 -5.16
N ILE A 118 -12.05 -2.35 -4.50
CA ILE A 118 -13.04 -3.43 -4.67
C ILE A 118 -14.43 -2.97 -4.23
N GLN A 119 -14.55 -2.27 -3.09
CA GLN A 119 -15.78 -1.62 -2.66
C GLN A 119 -16.38 -0.73 -3.76
N LYS A 120 -15.57 0.17 -4.35
CA LYS A 120 -16.03 1.07 -5.42
C LYS A 120 -16.45 0.31 -6.68
N LEU A 121 -15.76 -0.77 -7.03
CA LEU A 121 -16.15 -1.61 -8.16
C LEU A 121 -17.50 -2.29 -7.90
N SER A 122 -17.73 -2.78 -6.69
CA SER A 122 -19.02 -3.34 -6.29
C SER A 122 -20.15 -2.31 -6.42
N GLU A 123 -19.95 -1.09 -5.90
CA GLU A 123 -20.92 0.01 -6.01
C GLU A 123 -21.22 0.41 -7.47
N MET A 124 -20.19 0.43 -8.32
CA MET A 124 -20.33 0.79 -9.74
C MET A 124 -21.00 -0.30 -10.57
N PHE A 125 -20.81 -1.56 -10.19
CA PHE A 125 -21.30 -2.73 -10.91
C PHE A 125 -22.06 -3.67 -9.96
N PRO A 126 -23.21 -3.26 -9.42
CA PRO A 126 -23.92 -4.03 -8.39
C PRO A 126 -24.47 -5.37 -8.89
N SER A 127 -24.53 -5.58 -10.21
CA SER A 127 -24.90 -6.86 -10.80
C SER A 127 -23.76 -7.89 -10.84
N LEU A 128 -22.53 -7.48 -10.51
CA LEU A 128 -21.37 -8.37 -10.40
C LEU A 128 -21.14 -8.73 -8.93
N SER A 129 -20.76 -9.98 -8.69
CA SER A 129 -20.18 -10.42 -7.43
C SER A 129 -18.66 -10.39 -7.53
N PHE A 130 -17.99 -9.98 -6.46
CA PHE A 130 -16.53 -10.01 -6.39
C PHE A 130 -16.09 -10.85 -5.21
N GLU A 131 -15.14 -11.73 -5.43
CA GLU A 131 -14.35 -12.38 -4.39
C GLU A 131 -12.95 -11.76 -4.46
N TYR A 132 -12.45 -11.30 -3.33
CA TYR A 132 -11.18 -10.58 -3.25
C TYR A 132 -10.30 -11.17 -2.17
N HIS A 133 -9.08 -11.50 -2.55
CA HIS A 133 -8.05 -12.01 -1.66
C HIS A 133 -6.75 -11.28 -1.95
N PHE A 134 -5.97 -11.02 -0.91
CA PHE A 134 -4.58 -10.63 -1.07
C PHE A 134 -3.72 -11.21 0.04
N ALA A 135 -2.45 -11.42 -0.29
CA ALA A 135 -1.43 -11.81 0.66
C ALA A 135 -0.12 -11.10 0.31
N ASP A 136 0.59 -10.67 1.34
CA ASP A 136 1.94 -10.12 1.28
C ASP A 136 2.96 -11.21 0.86
N GLU A 137 4.23 -10.84 0.66
CA GLU A 137 5.33 -11.81 0.55
C GLU A 137 5.62 -12.53 1.87
N ASP A 138 5.27 -11.94 3.01
CA ASP A 138 5.45 -12.54 4.32
C ASP A 138 4.34 -13.57 4.60
N MET A 139 4.71 -14.85 4.58
CA MET A 139 3.80 -15.99 4.62
C MET A 139 2.88 -15.95 5.86
N GLY A 140 1.57 -15.82 5.62
CA GLY A 140 0.56 -15.80 6.68
C GLY A 140 0.44 -14.46 7.41
N TYR A 141 1.13 -13.41 6.96
CA TYR A 141 1.05 -12.06 7.52
C TYR A 141 0.47 -11.09 6.49
N ASN A 142 -0.24 -10.07 6.99
CA ASN A 142 -0.85 -9.02 6.16
C ASN A 142 -1.69 -9.61 5.00
N CYS A 143 -2.51 -10.60 5.31
CA CYS A 143 -3.47 -11.20 4.39
C CYS A 143 -4.86 -10.65 4.64
N GLY A 144 -5.71 -10.64 3.62
CA GLY A 144 -7.11 -10.29 3.78
C GLY A 144 -7.98 -10.92 2.73
N SER A 145 -9.24 -11.09 3.11
CA SER A 145 -10.26 -11.71 2.29
C SER A 145 -11.54 -10.89 2.37
N GLY A 146 -12.27 -10.86 1.28
CA GLY A 146 -13.54 -10.19 1.22
C GLY A 146 -14.41 -10.68 0.07
N TYR A 147 -15.69 -10.41 0.20
CA TYR A 147 -16.67 -10.71 -0.82
C TYR A 147 -17.61 -9.52 -0.98
N SER A 148 -18.14 -9.34 -2.19
CA SER A 148 -19.17 -8.34 -2.43
C SER A 148 -20.28 -8.87 -3.32
N GLU A 149 -21.49 -8.38 -3.04
CA GLU A 149 -22.70 -8.67 -3.79
C GLU A 149 -23.65 -7.48 -3.68
N ASN A 150 -24.39 -7.15 -4.75
CA ASN A 150 -25.39 -6.08 -4.76
C ASN A 150 -24.87 -4.69 -4.35
N GLY A 151 -23.58 -4.42 -4.56
CA GLY A 151 -22.95 -3.15 -4.20
C GLY A 151 -22.49 -3.04 -2.74
N GLU A 152 -22.63 -4.09 -1.95
CA GLU A 152 -22.10 -4.18 -0.58
C GLU A 152 -20.85 -5.06 -0.57
N PHE A 153 -19.78 -4.60 0.07
CA PHE A 153 -18.53 -5.35 0.23
C PHE A 153 -18.19 -5.53 1.71
N TYR A 154 -17.88 -6.78 2.04
CA TYR A 154 -17.49 -7.25 3.36
C TYR A 154 -16.03 -7.69 3.25
N PHE A 155 -15.20 -7.20 4.15
CA PHE A 155 -13.76 -7.43 4.09
C PHE A 155 -13.17 -7.45 5.48
N ASP A 156 -12.31 -8.42 5.71
CA ASP A 156 -11.58 -8.59 6.96
C ASP A 156 -10.09 -8.80 6.67
N MET A 157 -9.27 -8.20 7.52
CA MET A 157 -7.88 -8.62 7.67
C MET A 157 -7.88 -9.95 8.42
N LEU A 158 -7.10 -10.91 7.92
CA LEU A 158 -6.99 -12.21 8.55
C LEU A 158 -6.00 -12.14 9.72
N ASP A 159 -6.26 -12.93 10.76
CA ASP A 159 -5.35 -13.03 11.89
C ASP A 159 -4.01 -13.58 11.40
N ALA A 160 -2.93 -12.91 11.79
CA ALA A 160 -1.59 -13.31 11.41
C ALA A 160 -1.30 -14.75 11.86
N ASN A 161 -0.66 -15.53 10.99
CA ASN A 161 -0.30 -16.93 11.22
C ASN A 161 -1.50 -17.89 11.38
N SER A 162 -2.74 -17.44 11.09
CA SER A 162 -3.92 -18.31 11.04
C SER A 162 -3.89 -19.26 9.85
N GLU A 163 -4.64 -20.35 9.94
CA GLU A 163 -4.80 -21.30 8.82
C GLU A 163 -5.38 -20.60 7.59
N GLU A 164 -6.37 -19.73 7.80
CA GLU A 164 -7.01 -18.93 6.76
C GLU A 164 -6.03 -17.99 6.07
N ALA A 165 -5.10 -17.37 6.82
CA ALA A 165 -4.06 -16.51 6.25
C ALA A 165 -3.09 -17.30 5.37
N ILE A 166 -2.70 -18.51 5.78
CA ILE A 166 -1.81 -19.38 4.99
C ILE A 166 -2.52 -19.92 3.76
N GLN A 167 -3.78 -20.31 3.88
CA GLN A 167 -4.58 -20.72 2.71
C GLN A 167 -4.73 -19.57 1.71
N THR A 168 -4.96 -18.35 2.20
CA THR A 168 -5.03 -17.15 1.36
C THR A 168 -3.68 -16.87 0.68
N TYR A 169 -2.57 -17.00 1.42
CA TYR A 169 -1.22 -16.88 0.85
C TYR A 169 -0.96 -17.90 -0.25
N ALA A 170 -1.25 -19.18 0.02
CA ALA A 170 -1.09 -20.26 -0.96
C ALA A 170 -1.87 -19.97 -2.25
N ASN A 171 -3.16 -19.62 -2.11
CA ASN A 171 -4.01 -19.24 -3.25
C ASN A 171 -3.46 -18.03 -4.01
N CYS A 172 -3.02 -16.98 -3.31
CA CYS A 172 -2.50 -15.76 -3.92
C CYS A 172 -1.16 -15.96 -4.64
N LYS A 173 -0.33 -16.87 -4.15
CA LYS A 173 1.01 -17.14 -4.71
C LYS A 173 1.05 -18.35 -5.65
N GLY A 174 -0.07 -19.08 -5.78
CA GLY A 174 -0.19 -20.23 -6.68
C GLY A 174 0.40 -21.53 -6.13
N TYR A 175 0.42 -21.69 -4.81
CA TYR A 175 0.82 -22.93 -4.15
C TYR A 175 -0.40 -23.77 -3.78
N GLU A 176 -0.23 -25.09 -3.70
CA GLU A 176 -1.22 -26.00 -3.12
C GLU A 176 -1.14 -25.93 -1.59
N PHE A 177 -2.28 -25.76 -0.91
CA PHE A 177 -2.29 -25.57 0.54
C PHE A 177 -1.81 -26.80 1.31
N GLU A 178 -1.96 -28.00 0.74
CA GLU A 178 -1.50 -29.27 1.31
C GLU A 178 0.01 -29.36 1.49
N ASN A 179 0.78 -28.50 0.80
CA ASN A 179 2.22 -28.38 0.99
C ASN A 179 2.60 -27.63 2.26
N PHE A 180 1.64 -26.93 2.88
CA PHE A 180 1.88 -26.19 4.11
C PHE A 180 1.57 -27.05 5.33
N TYR A 181 2.40 -26.92 6.37
CA TYR A 181 2.19 -27.62 7.63
C TYR A 181 2.72 -26.83 8.81
N GLN A 182 2.16 -27.06 10.00
CA GLN A 182 2.69 -26.49 11.25
C GLN A 182 3.65 -27.46 11.93
N ASP A 183 4.76 -26.93 12.43
CA ASP A 183 5.65 -27.66 13.33
C ASP A 183 5.10 -27.74 14.76
N ILE A 184 5.86 -28.38 15.66
CA ILE A 184 5.49 -28.54 17.07
C ILE A 184 5.38 -27.20 17.83
N ASN A 185 5.98 -26.14 17.32
CA ASN A 185 5.96 -24.80 17.91
C ASN A 185 4.87 -23.91 17.30
N GLY A 186 4.14 -24.39 16.29
CA GLY A 186 3.08 -23.64 15.62
C GLY A 186 3.57 -22.72 14.50
N TYR A 187 4.81 -22.89 14.02
CA TYR A 187 5.29 -22.19 12.84
C TYR A 187 4.87 -22.94 11.58
N TRP A 188 4.40 -22.20 10.58
CA TRP A 188 4.08 -22.74 9.27
C TRP A 188 5.36 -22.90 8.43
N HIS A 189 5.41 -24.00 7.69
CA HIS A 189 6.46 -24.34 6.74
C HIS A 189 5.82 -24.77 5.42
N ASN A 190 6.52 -24.54 4.31
CA ASN A 190 6.14 -25.06 3.00
C ASN A 190 7.15 -26.14 2.60
N ARG A 191 6.67 -27.35 2.33
CA ARG A 191 7.50 -28.51 1.94
C ARG A 191 8.34 -28.25 0.71
N GLU A 192 7.85 -27.46 -0.24
CA GLU A 192 8.57 -27.18 -1.50
C GLU A 192 9.83 -26.34 -1.28
N TRP A 193 9.90 -25.55 -0.20
CA TRP A 193 11.08 -24.73 0.09
C TRP A 193 12.16 -25.49 0.85
N GLU A 194 11.78 -26.57 1.54
CA GLU A 194 12.74 -27.42 2.25
C GLU A 194 13.60 -28.23 1.26
N ASP A 195 13.04 -28.60 0.11
CA ASP A 195 13.75 -29.33 -0.94
C ASP A 195 14.68 -28.41 -1.77
N GLU A 196 14.42 -27.09 -1.83
CA GLU A 196 15.25 -26.12 -2.57
C GLU A 196 16.56 -25.78 -1.82
N ASP A 197 16.54 -25.74 -0.48
CA ASP A 197 17.72 -25.46 0.34
C ASP A 197 18.75 -26.62 0.32
N ASP A 198 18.31 -27.85 0.05
CA ASP A 198 19.19 -29.04 -0.06
C ASP A 198 19.89 -29.15 -1.44
N GLU A 199 19.41 -28.47 -2.49
CA GLU A 199 20.02 -28.51 -3.83
C GLU A 199 21.11 -27.44 -4.05
N GLU A 200 21.10 -26.30 -3.33
CA GLU A 200 22.16 -25.27 -3.46
C GLU A 200 23.52 -25.69 -2.86
N ASP A 201 23.55 -26.71 -2.00
CA ASP A 201 24.78 -27.22 -1.38
C ASP A 201 25.51 -28.29 -2.22
N GLU A 202 24.93 -28.78 -3.33
CA GLU A 202 25.55 -29.80 -4.20
C GLU A 202 26.43 -29.23 -5.35
N ASP A 203 26.45 -27.91 -5.56
CA ASP A 203 27.15 -27.27 -6.71
C ASP A 203 28.48 -26.56 -6.36
N ILE A 204 29.08 -26.87 -5.20
CA ILE A 204 30.45 -26.44 -4.86
C ILE A 204 31.41 -27.63 -4.95
N ASP A 205 31.96 -27.88 -6.14
CA ASP A 205 33.19 -28.69 -6.34
C ASP A 205 34.14 -28.06 -7.38
#